data_AF-A0A9D2ZTK7-F1
#
_entry.id   AF-A0A9D2ZTK7-F1
#
_cell.length_a   1.000
_cell.length_b   1.000
_cell.length_c   1.000
_cell.angle_alpha   90.00
_cell.angle_beta   90.00
_cell.angle_gamma   90.00
#
_symmetry.space_group_name_H-M   'P 1'
#
loop_
_entity.id
_entity.type
_entity.pdbx_description
1 polymer ?
#
loop_
_entity_poly.entity_id
_entity_poly.type
_entity_poly.pdbx_seq_one_letter_code
_entity_poly.pdbx_strand_id
1 'polypeptide(L)'
;MKKIYLTTMMALCGLLTVNAQVDMKVDAPLDLTTPMANENVFGYCIDECQGISPTNISSEGVEVALAIYIPENTAQQLKGNTIDGLRVAFNNRYRRDVSFFIMYDLEGDTAYSLQNQRLQTVGWNNVEFDEPFEITGEAFYVGYRYHFFNSLNVSMAYFDRVTMNPNACWSNIDNRGWNNTDLAEFGALGLQLLMSGNASIGTDISMLDIIMPTSAMTRRDFTMQSIVRNMGNTPIDGYNLYYSIDGGEEVAVPLSDRTIAANATDTVSTVINIDEPDIATHDITVRVETEGDSNADNNSLTESILIYTTPVARKALLEEFTGMECAYCAEASDHIDTYLKQSNVDTSTVIVAHHVYRGKYYDYYSNENSIAYSSYFMMKGAPQMMINRSSFDGQTLMYDVLGYNPGTMVEIALNRDCFTALSI
;
A
#
# COMPACT_ATOMS: atom_id res chain seq x y z
N MET A 1 21.59 -37.61 -4.15
CA MET A 1 20.36 -36.82 -4.38
C MET A 1 19.43 -37.60 -5.29
N LYS A 2 18.18 -37.84 -4.86
CA LYS A 2 17.15 -38.50 -5.69
C LYS A 2 16.48 -37.43 -6.57
N LYS A 3 16.64 -37.53 -7.89
CA LYS A 3 15.92 -36.72 -8.89
C LYS A 3 14.56 -37.37 -9.13
N ILE A 4 13.48 -36.59 -9.02
CA ILE A 4 12.11 -37.03 -9.29
C ILE A 4 11.75 -36.58 -10.72
N TYR A 5 11.25 -37.50 -11.54
CA TYR A 5 10.77 -37.23 -12.90
C TYR A 5 9.26 -37.45 -12.93
N LEU A 6 8.49 -36.46 -13.39
CA LEU A 6 7.03 -36.54 -13.48
C LEU A 6 6.60 -36.33 -14.94
N THR A 7 5.72 -37.19 -15.44
CA THR A 7 5.21 -37.20 -16.83
C THR A 7 3.70 -37.01 -16.81
N THR A 8 3.17 -35.99 -17.49
CA THR A 8 1.87 -36.09 -18.19
C THR A 8 1.63 -34.91 -19.15
N MET A 9 1.02 -35.24 -20.30
CA MET A 9 0.60 -34.37 -21.42
C MET A 9 -0.53 -33.39 -21.04
N MET A 10 -0.54 -32.18 -21.61
CA MET A 10 -1.73 -31.70 -22.35
C MET A 10 -1.51 -30.45 -23.22
N ALA A 11 -2.12 -30.56 -24.41
CA ALA A 11 -2.71 -29.60 -25.34
C ALA A 11 -2.33 -28.11 -25.33
N LEU A 12 -1.89 -27.71 -26.53
CA LEU A 12 -1.67 -26.38 -27.09
C LEU A 12 -3.00 -25.63 -27.31
N CYS A 13 -3.09 -24.35 -26.94
CA CYS A 13 -3.90 -23.36 -27.66
C CYS A 13 -3.37 -21.95 -27.38
N GLY A 14 -2.94 -21.26 -28.44
CA GLY A 14 -2.28 -19.95 -28.35
C GLY A 14 -3.26 -18.78 -28.38
N LEU A 15 -2.86 -17.68 -27.76
CA LEU A 15 -3.38 -16.33 -27.98
C LEU A 15 -2.22 -15.33 -27.78
N LEU A 16 -1.97 -14.53 -28.81
CA LEU A 16 -1.04 -13.40 -28.81
C LEU A 16 -1.69 -12.20 -28.13
N THR A 17 -1.07 -11.67 -27.08
CA THR A 17 -1.32 -10.30 -26.60
C THR A 17 0.01 -9.57 -26.43
N VAL A 18 0.12 -8.42 -27.10
CA VAL A 18 1.23 -7.48 -26.97
C VAL A 18 1.04 -6.74 -25.64
N ASN A 19 1.89 -7.03 -24.64
CA ASN A 19 1.94 -6.25 -23.40
C ASN A 19 3.01 -5.16 -23.54
N ALA A 20 2.57 -3.90 -23.59
CA ALA A 20 3.41 -2.76 -23.25
C ALA A 20 3.50 -2.71 -21.72
N GLN A 21 4.65 -3.09 -21.15
CA GLN A 21 4.95 -2.88 -19.73
C GLN A 21 5.44 -1.44 -19.53
N VAL A 22 4.78 -0.70 -18.63
CA VAL A 22 5.28 0.55 -18.06
C VAL A 22 5.55 0.28 -16.59
N ASP A 23 6.80 0.47 -16.16
CA ASP A 23 7.25 0.28 -14.78
C ASP A 23 6.62 1.32 -13.84
N MET A 24 5.93 0.87 -12.80
CA MET A 24 5.50 1.73 -11.70
C MET A 24 6.69 2.06 -10.79
N LYS A 25 7.31 3.23 -10.96
CA LYS A 25 8.26 3.77 -9.98
C LYS A 25 7.50 4.51 -8.88
N VAL A 26 7.49 3.93 -7.69
CA VAL A 26 7.18 4.65 -6.44
C VAL A 26 8.43 5.48 -6.12
N ASP A 27 8.37 6.80 -6.36
CA ASP A 27 9.42 7.70 -5.87
C ASP A 27 9.44 7.67 -4.34
N ALA A 28 10.63 7.83 -3.74
CA ALA A 28 10.78 7.79 -2.29
C ALA A 28 9.84 8.82 -1.61
N PRO A 29 9.23 8.47 -0.48
CA PRO A 29 8.32 9.34 0.24
C PRO A 29 8.96 10.69 0.58
N LEU A 30 8.38 11.78 0.05
CA LEU A 30 8.69 13.14 0.49
C LEU A 30 7.86 13.41 1.74
N ASP A 31 8.52 13.57 2.88
CA ASP A 31 7.89 13.97 4.14
C ASP A 31 7.31 15.41 4.00
N LEU A 32 5.97 15.53 4.06
CA LEU A 32 5.24 16.79 3.89
C LEU A 32 4.79 17.43 5.21
N THR A 33 5.49 17.19 6.32
CA THR A 33 5.13 17.72 7.64
C THR A 33 5.22 19.25 7.71
N THR A 34 4.08 19.92 7.79
CA THR A 34 4.01 21.32 8.23
C THR A 34 2.86 21.43 9.23
N PRO A 35 3.12 21.48 10.54
CA PRO A 35 2.06 21.60 11.52
C PRO A 35 1.37 22.96 11.42
N MET A 36 0.04 22.97 11.40
CA MET A 36 -0.74 24.20 11.62
C MET A 36 -1.16 24.27 13.09
N ALA A 37 -0.81 25.39 13.73
CA ALA A 37 -1.30 25.71 15.06
C ALA A 37 -2.64 26.46 14.96
N ASN A 38 -3.70 25.91 15.59
CA ASN A 38 -4.94 26.61 15.94
C ASN A 38 -5.87 27.12 14.81
N GLU A 39 -6.21 26.29 13.83
CA GLU A 39 -7.40 26.56 12.98
C GLU A 39 -8.39 25.40 13.09
N ASN A 40 -9.70 25.69 12.98
CA ASN A 40 -10.78 24.70 12.93
C ASN A 40 -10.66 23.94 11.60
N VAL A 41 -9.78 22.95 11.54
CA VAL A 41 -9.48 22.18 10.35
C VAL A 41 -10.16 20.81 10.43
N PHE A 42 -10.74 20.34 9.33
CA PHE A 42 -11.27 18.98 9.23
C PHE A 42 -10.76 18.27 7.97
N GLY A 43 -10.45 16.98 8.07
CA GLY A 43 -10.06 16.16 6.92
C GLY A 43 -9.64 14.76 7.36
N TYR A 44 -9.67 13.81 6.43
CA TYR A 44 -9.34 12.42 6.73
C TYR A 44 -7.84 12.14 6.78
N CYS A 45 -7.00 13.03 6.26
CA CYS A 45 -5.55 12.97 6.43
C CYS A 45 -5.09 13.78 7.66
N ILE A 46 -3.98 13.35 8.27
CA ILE A 46 -3.22 14.17 9.21
C ILE A 46 -2.15 15.00 8.47
N ASP A 47 -1.38 15.81 9.19
CA ASP A 47 -0.34 16.67 8.59
C ASP A 47 0.80 15.88 7.93
N GLU A 48 1.03 14.63 8.37
CA GLU A 48 1.92 13.68 7.71
C GLU A 48 1.24 13.17 6.44
N CYS A 49 1.84 13.46 5.28
CA CYS A 49 1.42 12.90 4.01
C CYS A 49 2.62 12.39 3.23
N GLN A 50 2.40 11.28 2.54
CA GLN A 50 3.27 10.67 1.54
C GLN A 50 2.88 11.14 0.15
N GLY A 51 3.81 10.96 -0.79
CA GLY A 51 3.62 11.35 -2.16
C GLY A 51 3.49 10.16 -3.11
N ILE A 52 2.49 10.19 -3.99
CA ILE A 52 2.39 9.23 -5.08
C ILE A 52 2.28 9.91 -6.44
N SER A 53 2.96 9.30 -7.41
CA SER A 53 2.75 9.51 -8.84
C SER A 53 2.15 8.24 -9.43
N PRO A 54 0.82 8.15 -9.67
CA PRO A 54 0.23 6.97 -10.29
C PRO A 54 0.78 6.84 -11.72
N THR A 55 1.60 5.81 -11.92
CA THR A 55 2.52 5.68 -13.07
C THR A 55 1.86 5.04 -14.30
N ASN A 56 0.55 4.77 -14.24
CA ASN A 56 -0.22 4.12 -15.30
C ASN A 56 -1.06 5.07 -16.16
N ILE A 57 -0.84 6.39 -16.06
CA ILE A 57 -1.53 7.35 -16.93
C ILE A 57 -0.59 7.77 -18.06
N SER A 58 -0.77 7.13 -19.21
CA SER A 58 0.08 7.24 -20.40
C SER A 58 -0.31 8.37 -21.35
N SER A 59 -1.41 9.08 -21.07
CA SER A 59 -1.93 10.17 -21.89
C SER A 59 -1.47 11.53 -21.38
N GLU A 60 -0.97 12.37 -22.30
CA GLU A 60 -0.76 13.79 -22.05
C GLU A 60 -2.12 14.52 -22.00
N GLY A 61 -2.29 15.49 -21.10
CA GLY A 61 -3.48 16.34 -21.06
C GLY A 61 -4.68 15.74 -20.31
N VAL A 62 -4.46 14.75 -19.45
CA VAL A 62 -5.51 14.15 -18.64
C VAL A 62 -5.97 15.09 -17.52
N GLU A 63 -7.27 15.11 -17.31
CA GLU A 63 -7.92 15.73 -16.15
C GLU A 63 -7.90 14.76 -14.97
N VAL A 64 -7.48 15.27 -13.81
CA VAL A 64 -7.54 14.57 -12.53
C VAL A 64 -8.47 15.35 -11.63
N ALA A 65 -9.52 14.69 -11.16
CA ALA A 65 -10.40 15.20 -10.13
C ALA A 65 -10.32 14.30 -8.90
N LEU A 66 -10.14 14.91 -7.73
CA LEU A 66 -10.02 14.23 -6.44
C LEU A 66 -10.94 14.91 -5.44
N ALA A 67 -11.58 14.14 -4.57
CA ALA A 67 -12.46 14.65 -3.54
C ALA A 67 -12.40 13.80 -2.27
N ILE A 68 -12.86 14.38 -1.17
CA ILE A 68 -13.33 13.64 0.00
C ILE A 68 -14.85 13.81 0.12
N TYR A 69 -15.50 12.87 0.77
CA TYR A 69 -16.93 12.92 1.07
C TYR A 69 -17.15 13.22 2.55
N ILE A 70 -17.92 14.25 2.86
CA ILE A 70 -18.35 14.58 4.22
C ILE A 70 -19.77 14.03 4.41
N PRO A 71 -19.94 12.94 5.17
CA PRO A 71 -21.25 12.32 5.37
C PRO A 71 -22.19 13.21 6.19
N GLU A 72 -23.49 12.94 6.10
CA GLU A 72 -24.53 13.75 6.74
C GLU A 72 -24.33 13.86 8.26
N ASN A 73 -23.94 12.78 8.94
CA ASN A 73 -23.68 12.80 10.38
C ASN A 73 -22.59 13.83 10.76
N THR A 74 -21.47 13.88 10.03
CA THR A 74 -20.41 14.87 10.21
C THR A 74 -20.87 16.27 9.80
N ALA A 75 -21.55 16.40 8.66
CA ALA A 75 -22.04 17.69 8.17
C ALA A 75 -23.02 18.34 9.14
N GLN A 76 -23.92 17.56 9.77
CA GLN A 76 -24.86 18.07 10.78
C GLN A 76 -24.15 18.60 12.02
N GLN A 77 -23.06 17.98 12.46
CA GLN A 77 -22.26 18.45 13.59
C GLN A 77 -21.52 19.76 13.29
N LEU A 78 -21.17 19.98 12.02
CA LEU A 78 -20.49 21.18 11.54
C LEU A 78 -21.46 22.27 11.05
N LYS A 79 -22.77 22.04 11.14
CA LYS A 79 -23.79 22.94 10.62
C LYS A 79 -23.68 24.36 11.19
N GLY A 80 -23.73 25.35 10.29
CA GLY A 80 -23.60 26.77 10.62
C GLY A 80 -22.15 27.27 10.71
N ASN A 81 -21.15 26.39 10.59
CA ASN A 81 -19.79 26.81 10.24
C ASN A 81 -19.71 27.16 8.75
N THR A 82 -18.65 27.89 8.39
CA THR A 82 -18.28 28.17 7.01
C THR A 82 -16.97 27.46 6.65
N ILE A 83 -16.85 27.03 5.40
CA ILE A 83 -15.59 26.66 4.77
C ILE A 83 -15.04 27.93 4.13
N ASP A 84 -13.97 28.46 4.71
CA ASP A 84 -13.32 29.69 4.23
C ASP A 84 -12.20 29.38 3.24
N GLY A 85 -11.83 28.11 3.10
CA GLY A 85 -10.77 27.68 2.22
C GLY A 85 -10.49 26.20 2.32
N LEU A 86 -9.50 25.77 1.54
CA LEU A 86 -9.01 24.40 1.52
C LEU A 86 -7.50 24.39 1.69
N ARG A 87 -7.03 23.36 2.36
CA ARG A 87 -5.62 23.05 2.50
C ARG A 87 -5.33 21.75 1.77
N VAL A 88 -4.45 21.78 0.78
CA VAL A 88 -4.15 20.63 -0.09
C VAL A 88 -2.65 20.39 -0.22
N ALA A 89 -2.26 19.12 -0.16
CA ALA A 89 -0.87 18.71 -0.27
C ALA A 89 -0.54 18.10 -1.63
N PHE A 90 0.65 18.43 -2.14
CA PHE A 90 1.24 17.86 -3.35
C PHE A 90 2.64 17.35 -3.06
N ASN A 91 3.11 16.34 -3.79
CA ASN A 91 4.44 15.75 -3.57
C ASN A 91 5.44 16.07 -4.69
N ASN A 92 5.09 16.90 -5.67
CA ASN A 92 6.02 17.27 -6.72
C ASN A 92 6.17 18.77 -6.93
N ARG A 93 7.27 19.14 -7.60
CA ARG A 93 7.70 20.52 -7.81
C ARG A 93 7.03 21.22 -9.00
N TYR A 94 5.96 20.65 -9.56
CA TYR A 94 5.32 21.17 -10.77
C TYR A 94 4.15 22.09 -10.44
N ARG A 95 4.27 23.34 -10.89
CA ARG A 95 3.20 24.33 -10.77
C ARG A 95 2.06 23.94 -11.69
N ARG A 96 0.85 24.01 -11.16
CA ARG A 96 -0.39 23.66 -11.84
C ARG A 96 -1.46 24.67 -11.48
N ASP A 97 -2.39 24.85 -12.40
CA ASP A 97 -3.61 25.60 -12.14
C ASP A 97 -4.63 24.58 -11.61
N VAL A 98 -5.14 24.85 -10.41
CA VAL A 98 -6.05 23.97 -9.69
C VAL A 98 -7.39 24.66 -9.55
N SER A 99 -8.47 23.94 -9.82
CA SER A 99 -9.82 24.42 -9.59
C SER A 99 -10.45 23.62 -8.46
N PHE A 100 -11.01 24.31 -7.46
CA PHE A 100 -11.66 23.70 -6.31
C PHE A 100 -13.16 23.67 -6.48
N PHE A 101 -13.81 22.69 -5.86
CA PHE A 101 -15.26 22.54 -5.92
C PHE A 101 -15.85 21.98 -4.63
N ILE A 102 -17.13 22.32 -4.40
CA ILE A 102 -18.02 21.62 -3.48
C ILE A 102 -19.26 21.18 -4.26
N MET A 103 -19.68 19.93 -4.05
CA MET A 103 -20.80 19.29 -4.76
C MET A 103 -21.64 18.47 -3.79
N TYR A 104 -22.96 18.47 -3.92
CA TYR A 104 -23.82 17.56 -3.16
C TYR A 104 -23.92 16.16 -3.80
N ASP A 105 -23.70 16.10 -5.12
CA ASP A 105 -23.64 14.89 -5.93
C ASP A 105 -22.49 15.05 -6.94
N LEU A 106 -21.62 14.05 -7.04
CA LEU A 106 -20.45 14.07 -7.93
C LEU A 106 -20.83 14.10 -9.43
N GLU A 107 -22.05 13.69 -9.76
CA GLU A 107 -22.64 13.78 -11.11
C GLU A 107 -23.62 14.97 -11.26
N GLY A 108 -23.78 15.78 -10.20
CA GLY A 108 -24.73 16.88 -10.13
C GLY A 108 -24.13 18.26 -10.37
N ASP A 109 -24.91 19.29 -10.03
CA ASP A 109 -24.48 20.68 -10.12
C ASP A 109 -23.43 21.03 -9.06
N THR A 110 -22.53 21.93 -9.42
CA THR A 110 -21.50 22.45 -8.51
C THR A 110 -22.10 23.49 -7.57
N ALA A 111 -22.04 23.23 -6.26
CA ALA A 111 -22.55 24.14 -5.23
C ALA A 111 -21.59 25.32 -4.98
N TYR A 112 -20.28 25.08 -5.10
CA TYR A 112 -19.25 26.11 -5.03
C TYR A 112 -18.11 25.80 -5.99
N SER A 113 -17.52 26.83 -6.61
CA SER A 113 -16.33 26.65 -7.44
C SER A 113 -15.37 27.81 -7.31
N LEU A 114 -14.07 27.50 -7.24
CA LEU A 114 -12.98 28.48 -7.30
C LEU A 114 -11.98 28.02 -8.36
N GLN A 115 -11.82 28.80 -9.42
CA GLN A 115 -11.10 28.37 -10.62
C GLN A 115 -9.66 28.87 -10.66
N ASN A 116 -8.79 28.13 -11.36
CA ASN A 116 -7.46 28.57 -11.82
C ASN A 116 -6.54 29.10 -10.71
N GLN A 117 -6.57 28.47 -9.54
CA GLN A 117 -5.69 28.80 -8.43
C GLN A 117 -4.27 28.31 -8.71
N ARG A 118 -3.33 29.24 -8.64
CA ARG A 118 -1.91 28.97 -8.91
C ARG A 118 -1.19 28.55 -7.63
N LEU A 119 -1.00 27.24 -7.43
CA LEU A 119 -0.42 26.72 -6.20
C LEU A 119 1.11 26.55 -6.27
N GLN A 120 1.74 26.62 -5.10
CA GLN A 120 3.14 26.23 -4.94
C GLN A 120 3.28 24.71 -4.92
N THR A 121 4.53 24.23 -4.90
CA THR A 121 4.86 22.87 -5.31
C THR A 121 5.65 22.17 -4.20
N VAL A 122 5.31 20.90 -3.92
CA VAL A 122 5.69 20.11 -2.75
C VAL A 122 5.18 20.72 -1.44
N GLY A 123 4.46 19.93 -0.64
CA GLY A 123 3.93 20.31 0.67
C GLY A 123 2.50 20.83 0.63
N TRP A 124 2.05 21.28 1.80
CA TRP A 124 0.74 21.84 2.03
C TRP A 124 0.57 23.25 1.42
N ASN A 125 -0.55 23.49 0.77
CA ASN A 125 -0.96 24.76 0.19
C ASN A 125 -2.31 25.15 0.76
N ASN A 126 -2.41 26.35 1.34
CA ASN A 126 -3.68 26.92 1.79
C ASN A 126 -4.25 27.79 0.67
N VAL A 127 -5.55 27.64 0.43
CA VAL A 127 -6.31 28.37 -0.59
C VAL A 127 -7.54 28.93 0.08
N GLU A 128 -7.65 30.24 0.11
CA GLU A 128 -8.83 30.94 0.62
C GLU A 128 -9.91 31.01 -0.47
N PHE A 129 -11.16 30.89 -0.05
CA PHE A 129 -12.33 31.09 -0.90
C PHE A 129 -12.65 32.58 -1.01
N ASP A 130 -13.07 33.02 -2.19
CA ASP A 130 -13.52 34.40 -2.42
C ASP A 130 -14.76 34.74 -1.56
N GLU A 131 -15.64 33.75 -1.39
CA GLU A 131 -16.82 33.80 -0.52
C GLU A 131 -16.87 32.51 0.31
N PRO A 132 -17.01 32.59 1.64
CA PRO A 132 -17.15 31.41 2.49
C PRO A 132 -18.37 30.56 2.12
N PHE A 133 -18.23 29.23 2.18
CA PHE A 133 -19.32 28.29 1.93
C PHE A 133 -19.97 27.83 3.24
N GLU A 134 -21.26 28.08 3.44
CA GLU A 134 -21.97 27.66 4.65
C GLU A 134 -22.27 26.15 4.65
N ILE A 135 -21.93 25.46 5.75
CA ILE A 135 -22.29 24.07 5.96
C ILE A 135 -23.75 23.99 6.44
N THR A 136 -24.62 23.44 5.60
CA THR A 136 -26.08 23.37 5.85
C THR A 136 -26.52 22.15 6.68
N GLY A 137 -25.62 21.17 6.82
CA GLY A 137 -25.88 19.86 7.43
C GLY A 137 -26.14 18.75 6.41
N GLU A 138 -26.33 19.08 5.13
CA GLU A 138 -26.42 18.08 4.05
C GLU A 138 -25.05 17.49 3.75
N ALA A 139 -24.99 16.21 3.40
CA ALA A 139 -23.74 15.56 2.99
C ALA A 139 -23.18 16.17 1.70
N PHE A 140 -21.87 16.28 1.57
CA PHE A 140 -21.25 16.91 0.40
C PHE A 140 -19.87 16.34 0.07
N TYR A 141 -19.45 16.52 -1.16
CA TYR A 141 -18.10 16.28 -1.64
C TYR A 141 -17.34 17.60 -1.73
N VAL A 142 -16.08 17.58 -1.33
CA VAL A 142 -15.17 18.72 -1.48
C VAL A 142 -13.86 18.24 -2.08
N GLY A 143 -13.38 18.96 -3.09
CA GLY A 143 -12.29 18.46 -3.91
C GLY A 143 -11.67 19.49 -4.82
N TYR A 144 -10.79 18.99 -5.67
CA TYR A 144 -10.09 19.81 -6.65
C TYR A 144 -9.85 19.06 -7.96
N ARG A 145 -9.65 19.84 -9.03
CA ARG A 145 -9.36 19.39 -10.38
C ARG A 145 -8.11 20.07 -10.89
N TYR A 146 -7.31 19.34 -11.66
CA TYR A 146 -6.19 19.91 -12.39
C TYR A 146 -5.90 19.08 -13.64
N HIS A 147 -5.30 19.72 -14.65
CA HIS A 147 -4.74 19.01 -15.80
C HIS A 147 -3.26 18.73 -15.56
N PHE A 148 -2.77 17.58 -16.03
CA PHE A 148 -1.33 17.32 -16.08
C PHE A 148 -0.84 17.13 -17.52
N PHE A 149 0.41 17.54 -17.74
CA PHE A 149 1.00 17.61 -19.08
C PHE A 149 1.86 16.41 -19.45
N ASN A 150 2.33 15.62 -18.48
CA ASN A 150 3.08 14.37 -18.72
C ASN A 150 2.95 13.41 -17.52
N SER A 151 3.31 12.14 -17.71
CA SER A 151 3.18 11.07 -16.70
C SER A 151 4.03 11.26 -15.43
N LEU A 152 5.00 12.19 -15.43
CA LEU A 152 5.81 12.55 -14.25
C LEU A 152 5.14 13.62 -13.37
N ASN A 153 4.00 14.17 -13.81
CA ASN A 153 3.35 15.32 -13.19
C ASN A 153 2.07 14.97 -12.43
N VAL A 154 1.61 13.72 -12.45
CA VAL A 154 0.49 13.28 -11.61
C VAL A 154 1.01 13.16 -10.20
N SER A 155 0.50 13.98 -9.30
CA SER A 155 1.00 14.08 -7.92
C SER A 155 -0.18 14.29 -7.03
N MET A 156 -0.34 13.40 -6.08
CA MET A 156 -1.20 13.62 -4.93
C MET A 156 -0.40 13.30 -3.68
N ALA A 157 -0.67 14.09 -2.65
CA ALA A 157 -0.28 13.71 -1.31
C ALA A 157 -1.39 12.87 -0.70
N TYR A 158 -1.01 11.85 0.06
CA TYR A 158 -1.93 10.94 0.71
C TYR A 158 -1.40 10.56 2.08
N PHE A 159 -2.26 10.06 2.96
CA PHE A 159 -1.88 9.50 4.24
C PHE A 159 -2.14 8.00 4.21
N ASP A 160 -1.07 7.21 4.17
CA ASP A 160 -1.06 5.77 3.92
C ASP A 160 -1.58 4.92 5.09
N ARG A 161 -1.66 5.48 6.29
CA ARG A 161 -2.06 4.75 7.50
C ARG A 161 -3.56 4.79 7.77
N VAL A 162 -4.40 5.01 6.76
CA VAL A 162 -5.86 4.95 6.96
C VAL A 162 -6.33 3.66 6.34
N THR A 163 -6.82 2.73 7.17
CA THR A 163 -7.57 1.57 6.69
C THR A 163 -8.70 2.07 5.79
N MET A 164 -9.01 1.35 4.70
CA MET A 164 -9.90 1.80 3.61
C MET A 164 -11.11 2.61 4.12
N ASN A 165 -10.99 3.94 4.13
CA ASN A 165 -12.08 4.82 4.50
C ASN A 165 -12.78 5.26 3.21
N PRO A 166 -14.02 4.81 2.95
CA PRO A 166 -14.71 5.07 1.69
C PRO A 166 -15.02 6.56 1.46
N ASN A 167 -14.82 7.40 2.48
CA ASN A 167 -15.04 8.84 2.43
C ASN A 167 -13.75 9.62 2.15
N ALA A 168 -12.58 8.99 2.31
CA ALA A 168 -11.29 9.69 2.40
C ALA A 168 -10.60 9.96 1.06
N CYS A 169 -11.00 9.28 -0.02
CA CYS A 169 -10.47 9.54 -1.35
C CYS A 169 -11.44 9.04 -2.43
N TRP A 170 -12.01 9.99 -3.16
CA TRP A 170 -12.76 9.77 -4.40
C TRP A 170 -11.95 10.32 -5.56
N SER A 171 -11.90 9.60 -6.67
CA SER A 171 -11.16 9.98 -7.85
C SER A 171 -11.97 9.83 -9.12
N ASN A 172 -11.76 10.77 -10.04
CA ASN A 172 -12.16 10.66 -11.42
C ASN A 172 -10.95 11.10 -12.26
N ILE A 173 -10.25 10.11 -12.78
CA ILE A 173 -9.02 10.27 -13.55
C ILE A 173 -9.36 9.93 -14.99
N ASP A 174 -8.95 10.79 -15.93
CA ASP A 174 -9.13 10.52 -17.37
C ASP A 174 -10.60 10.31 -17.75
N ASN A 175 -11.51 11.00 -17.04
CA ASN A 175 -12.95 10.94 -17.24
C ASN A 175 -13.53 9.51 -17.21
N ARG A 176 -12.95 8.62 -16.39
CA ARG A 176 -13.41 7.22 -16.24
C ARG A 176 -14.62 7.09 -15.32
N GLY A 177 -15.07 8.19 -14.74
CA GLY A 177 -16.15 8.21 -13.75
C GLY A 177 -15.59 8.18 -12.33
N TRP A 178 -16.41 8.66 -11.39
CA TRP A 178 -16.04 8.71 -9.98
C TRP A 178 -16.00 7.33 -9.35
N ASN A 179 -14.94 7.06 -8.60
CA ASN A 179 -14.82 5.86 -7.76
C ASN A 179 -13.97 6.16 -6.52
N ASN A 180 -14.12 5.36 -5.47
CA ASN A 180 -13.36 5.44 -4.23
C ASN A 180 -12.52 4.19 -3.96
N THR A 181 -12.33 3.34 -4.99
CA THR A 181 -11.59 2.09 -4.88
C THR A 181 -10.24 2.13 -5.57
N ASP A 182 -10.08 2.92 -6.64
CA ASP A 182 -8.85 2.95 -7.45
C ASP A 182 -7.64 3.45 -6.67
N LEU A 183 -7.87 4.20 -5.59
CA LEU A 183 -6.83 4.78 -4.74
C LEU A 183 -6.94 4.33 -3.28
N ALA A 184 -7.76 3.31 -2.99
CA ALA A 184 -8.04 2.91 -1.62
C ALA A 184 -6.79 2.38 -0.88
N GLU A 185 -5.84 1.81 -1.61
CA GLU A 185 -4.54 1.37 -1.08
C GLU A 185 -3.62 2.54 -0.67
N PHE A 186 -3.93 3.76 -1.11
CA PHE A 186 -3.20 4.97 -0.75
C PHE A 186 -3.90 5.74 0.39
N GLY A 187 -4.89 5.16 1.08
CA GLY A 187 -5.48 5.79 2.27
C GLY A 187 -6.16 7.15 1.98
N ALA A 188 -5.91 8.16 2.84
CA ALA A 188 -6.64 9.42 2.81
C ALA A 188 -5.99 10.49 1.94
N LEU A 189 -6.78 11.19 1.13
CA LEU A 189 -6.30 12.33 0.34
C LEU A 189 -5.77 13.44 1.25
N GLY A 190 -4.60 14.00 0.91
CA GLY A 190 -4.01 15.18 1.55
C GLY A 190 -4.84 16.45 1.29
N LEU A 191 -6.05 16.49 1.86
CA LEU A 191 -7.02 17.57 1.74
C LEU A 191 -7.70 17.80 3.08
N GLN A 192 -7.76 19.06 3.48
CA GLN A 192 -8.42 19.51 4.69
C GLN A 192 -9.25 20.78 4.41
N LEU A 193 -10.38 20.90 5.09
CA LEU A 193 -11.25 22.07 5.13
C LEU A 193 -10.66 23.08 6.12
N LEU A 194 -10.55 24.34 5.71
CA LEU A 194 -10.26 25.47 6.60
C LEU A 194 -11.60 26.11 6.97
N MET A 195 -11.99 26.05 8.24
CA MET A 195 -13.34 26.45 8.66
C MET A 195 -13.34 27.54 9.74
N SER A 196 -14.39 28.37 9.71
CA SER A 196 -14.75 29.30 10.77
C SER A 196 -16.11 28.97 11.37
N GLY A 197 -16.30 29.35 12.63
CA GLY A 197 -17.55 29.14 13.37
C GLY A 197 -17.32 28.42 14.70
N ASN A 198 -18.43 28.12 15.39
CA ASN A 198 -18.41 27.55 16.74
C ASN A 198 -18.96 26.12 16.79
N ALA A 199 -19.51 25.59 15.69
CA ALA A 199 -19.95 24.21 15.63
C ALA A 199 -18.72 23.28 15.66
N SER A 200 -18.88 22.14 16.31
CA SER A 200 -17.78 21.29 16.74
C SER A 200 -18.22 19.84 16.69
N ILE A 201 -17.33 18.99 16.19
CA ILE A 201 -17.47 17.52 16.25
C ILE A 201 -17.36 17.02 17.69
N GLY A 202 -16.88 17.87 18.60
CA GLY A 202 -16.66 17.53 20.01
C GLY A 202 -15.57 16.49 20.12
N THR A 203 -15.92 15.38 20.76
CA THR A 203 -15.10 14.19 20.90
C THR A 203 -15.46 13.20 19.79
N ASP A 204 -14.47 12.73 19.04
CA ASP A 204 -14.62 11.68 18.03
C ASP A 204 -13.32 10.88 18.03
N ILE A 205 -13.32 9.73 18.70
CA ILE A 205 -12.20 8.79 18.59
C ILE A 205 -12.42 7.93 17.35
N SER A 206 -11.37 7.43 16.73
CA SER A 206 -11.52 6.52 15.59
C SER A 206 -10.36 5.54 15.56
N MET A 207 -10.63 4.34 15.06
CA MET A 207 -9.58 3.40 14.69
C MET A 207 -8.97 3.84 13.36
N LEU A 208 -7.67 4.10 13.38
CA LEU A 208 -6.94 4.58 12.21
C LEU A 208 -6.25 3.42 11.47
N ASP A 209 -5.60 2.54 12.22
CA ASP A 209 -4.85 1.41 11.68
C ASP A 209 -4.62 0.30 12.72
N ILE A 210 -4.34 -0.92 12.24
CA ILE A 210 -3.85 -2.05 13.02
C ILE A 210 -2.59 -2.58 12.35
N ILE A 211 -1.44 -2.41 12.99
CA ILE A 211 -0.16 -2.94 12.51
C ILE A 211 0.17 -4.20 13.30
N MET A 212 0.19 -5.34 12.62
CA MET A 212 0.58 -6.63 13.20
C MET A 212 1.25 -7.51 12.13
N PRO A 213 2.01 -8.56 12.51
CA PRO A 213 2.55 -9.48 11.52
C PRO A 213 1.42 -10.19 10.77
N THR A 214 1.62 -10.46 9.48
CA THR A 214 0.66 -11.22 8.65
C THR A 214 0.58 -12.69 9.04
N SER A 215 1.54 -13.18 9.83
CA SER A 215 1.50 -14.52 10.41
C SER A 215 2.24 -14.58 11.75
N ALA A 216 1.78 -15.46 12.65
CA ALA A 216 2.44 -15.74 13.92
C ALA A 216 2.44 -17.24 14.24
N MET A 217 3.41 -17.67 15.05
CA MET A 217 3.47 -19.06 15.50
C MET A 217 2.48 -19.26 16.66
N THR A 218 1.76 -20.39 16.65
CA THR A 218 0.88 -20.78 17.75
C THR A 218 1.61 -20.75 19.10
N ARG A 219 0.92 -20.31 20.16
CA ARG A 219 1.43 -20.19 21.53
C ARG A 219 2.66 -19.29 21.67
N ARG A 220 2.93 -18.43 20.68
CA ARG A 220 3.95 -17.40 20.77
C ARG A 220 3.29 -16.04 20.77
N ASP A 221 3.88 -15.17 21.56
CA ASP A 221 3.46 -13.78 21.64
C ASP A 221 3.84 -13.07 20.33
N PHE A 222 2.91 -12.27 19.83
CA PHE A 222 3.18 -11.24 18.83
C PHE A 222 2.62 -9.91 19.32
N THR A 223 3.14 -8.83 18.75
CA THR A 223 2.69 -7.48 19.09
C THR A 223 1.79 -6.95 18.00
N MET A 224 0.62 -6.48 18.40
CA MET A 224 -0.28 -5.67 17.60
C MET A 224 -0.13 -4.21 18.06
N GLN A 225 0.00 -3.29 17.11
CA GLN A 225 -0.09 -1.87 17.35
C GLN A 225 -1.44 -1.37 16.83
N SER A 226 -2.21 -0.74 17.70
CA SER A 226 -3.46 -0.08 17.34
C SER A 226 -3.20 1.41 17.30
N ILE A 227 -3.44 2.02 16.14
CA ILE A 227 -3.31 3.45 15.94
C ILE A 227 -4.71 4.04 16.01
N VAL A 228 -4.89 4.99 16.91
CA VAL A 228 -6.18 5.65 17.15
C VAL A 228 -6.02 7.14 16.86
N ARG A 229 -7.08 7.78 16.38
CA ARG A 229 -7.07 9.22 16.08
C ARG A 229 -8.23 9.92 16.74
N ASN A 230 -7.96 11.11 17.27
CA ASN A 230 -9.00 12.06 17.63
C ASN A 230 -9.39 12.85 16.37
N MET A 231 -10.53 12.50 15.76
CA MET A 231 -11.13 13.19 14.61
C MET A 231 -11.91 14.45 15.04
N GLY A 232 -12.13 14.61 16.34
CA GLY A 232 -12.77 15.77 16.94
C GLY A 232 -11.81 16.94 17.13
N ASN A 233 -12.37 18.06 17.57
CA ASN A 233 -11.63 19.27 17.93
C ASN A 233 -11.53 19.50 19.45
N THR A 234 -11.99 18.53 20.25
CA THR A 234 -11.83 18.51 21.72
C THR A 234 -10.82 17.44 22.10
N PRO A 235 -9.81 17.73 22.95
CA PRO A 235 -8.90 16.71 23.45
C PRO A 235 -9.64 15.55 24.13
N ILE A 236 -9.19 14.32 23.88
CA ILE A 236 -9.70 13.12 24.54
C ILE A 236 -8.81 12.81 25.74
N ASP A 237 -9.39 12.78 26.94
CA ASP A 237 -8.71 12.42 28.17
C ASP A 237 -9.22 11.06 28.66
N GLY A 238 -8.49 10.01 28.30
CA GLY A 238 -8.85 8.63 28.57
C GLY A 238 -9.80 8.01 27.55
N TYR A 239 -9.52 6.76 27.21
CA TYR A 239 -10.37 5.93 26.36
C TYR A 239 -10.17 4.46 26.74
N ASN A 240 -11.00 3.58 26.20
CA ASN A 240 -10.82 2.14 26.30
C ASN A 240 -10.55 1.58 24.90
N LEU A 241 -9.62 0.64 24.83
CA LEU A 241 -9.45 -0.21 23.66
C LEU A 241 -9.94 -1.62 24.01
N TYR A 242 -10.61 -2.26 23.07
CA TYR A 242 -11.07 -3.64 23.17
C TYR A 242 -10.53 -4.40 21.97
N TYR A 243 -10.14 -5.65 22.17
CA TYR A 243 -9.87 -6.54 21.05
C TYR A 243 -10.54 -7.89 21.25
N SER A 244 -10.93 -8.54 20.16
CA SER A 244 -11.47 -9.90 20.15
C SER A 244 -10.85 -10.70 19.00
N ILE A 245 -10.79 -12.01 19.19
CA ILE A 245 -10.31 -12.97 18.18
C ILE A 245 -11.53 -13.78 17.72
N ASP A 246 -11.78 -13.81 16.40
CA ASP A 246 -12.90 -14.51 15.75
C ASP A 246 -14.28 -14.19 16.34
N GLY A 247 -14.48 -12.93 16.76
CA GLY A 247 -15.73 -12.50 17.42
C GLY A 247 -15.98 -13.12 18.80
N GLY A 248 -14.93 -13.65 19.44
CA GLY A 248 -14.97 -14.14 20.82
C GLY A 248 -15.12 -13.02 21.86
N GLU A 249 -14.86 -13.34 23.13
CA GLU A 249 -14.95 -12.36 24.21
C GLU A 249 -13.94 -11.21 24.02
N GLU A 250 -14.41 -9.98 24.25
CA GLU A 250 -13.56 -8.79 24.20
C GLU A 250 -12.59 -8.77 25.40
N VAL A 251 -11.32 -8.52 25.12
CA VAL A 251 -10.32 -8.18 26.12
C VAL A 251 -10.20 -6.66 26.20
N ALA A 252 -10.49 -6.10 27.36
CA ALA A 252 -10.40 -4.67 27.62
C ALA A 252 -8.97 -4.25 27.97
N VAL A 253 -8.52 -3.17 27.34
CA VAL A 253 -7.27 -2.45 27.58
C VAL A 253 -7.65 -1.02 27.99
N PRO A 254 -7.81 -0.75 29.30
CA PRO A 254 -8.18 0.58 29.78
C PRO A 254 -6.99 1.54 29.65
N LEU A 255 -7.22 2.72 29.05
CA LEU A 255 -6.20 3.71 28.72
C LEU A 255 -6.55 5.08 29.33
N SER A 256 -6.95 5.08 30.60
CA SER A 256 -7.44 6.25 31.32
C SER A 256 -6.39 7.35 31.57
N ASP A 257 -5.11 7.02 31.40
CA ASP A 257 -3.97 7.92 31.60
C ASP A 257 -3.46 8.54 30.29
N ARG A 258 -4.10 8.23 29.16
CA ARG A 258 -3.76 8.74 27.84
C ARG A 258 -4.54 10.00 27.51
N THR A 259 -3.88 10.94 26.85
CA THR A 259 -4.53 12.12 26.26
C THR A 259 -4.20 12.18 24.77
N ILE A 260 -5.23 12.37 23.95
CA ILE A 260 -5.10 12.60 22.51
C ILE A 260 -5.58 14.00 22.19
N ALA A 261 -4.65 14.89 21.81
CA ALA A 261 -5.00 16.23 21.36
C ALA A 261 -5.94 16.17 20.12
N ALA A 262 -6.68 17.24 19.89
CA ALA A 262 -7.47 17.39 18.67
C ALA A 262 -6.63 17.08 17.42
N ASN A 263 -7.19 16.31 16.50
CA ASN A 263 -6.53 15.88 15.26
C ASN A 263 -5.21 15.08 15.43
N ALA A 264 -4.87 14.65 16.64
CA ALA A 264 -3.67 13.87 16.91
C ALA A 264 -3.97 12.37 16.96
N THR A 265 -2.91 11.57 16.94
CA THR A 265 -2.96 10.11 17.05
C THR A 265 -2.30 9.62 18.34
N ASP A 266 -2.75 8.48 18.84
CA ASP A 266 -2.03 7.69 19.84
C ASP A 266 -1.77 6.28 19.26
N THR A 267 -0.73 5.62 19.75
CA THR A 267 -0.38 4.26 19.35
C THR A 267 -0.26 3.38 20.58
N VAL A 268 -1.05 2.33 20.61
CA VAL A 268 -1.14 1.37 21.71
C VAL A 268 -0.54 0.05 21.25
N SER A 269 0.39 -0.50 22.03
CA SER A 269 0.95 -1.83 21.77
C SER A 269 0.29 -2.85 22.69
N THR A 270 -0.35 -3.86 22.10
CA THR A 270 -0.98 -4.98 22.80
C THR A 270 -0.25 -6.27 22.42
N VAL A 271 0.10 -7.08 23.41
CA VAL A 271 0.70 -8.40 23.19
C VAL A 271 -0.42 -9.43 23.11
N ILE A 272 -0.46 -10.19 22.02
CA ILE A 272 -1.48 -11.20 21.74
C ILE A 272 -0.80 -12.57 21.68
N ASN A 273 -1.51 -13.59 22.18
CA ASN A 273 -1.11 -14.99 22.08
C ASN A 273 -2.33 -15.79 21.62
N ILE A 274 -2.18 -16.56 20.54
CA ILE A 274 -3.23 -17.44 20.02
C ILE A 274 -2.75 -18.89 20.15
N ASP A 275 -3.53 -19.72 20.85
CA ASP A 275 -3.33 -21.17 20.95
C ASP A 275 -4.20 -21.89 19.93
N GLU A 276 -3.71 -21.95 18.70
CA GLU A 276 -4.35 -22.67 17.60
C GLU A 276 -3.60 -24.00 17.33
N PRO A 277 -4.28 -25.16 17.42
CA PRO A 277 -3.65 -26.47 17.18
C PRO A 277 -3.30 -26.75 15.72
N ASP A 278 -3.95 -26.10 14.76
CA ASP A 278 -3.75 -26.30 13.32
C ASP A 278 -3.24 -25.02 12.61
N ILE A 279 -3.04 -25.07 11.29
CA ILE A 279 -2.78 -23.84 10.53
C ILE A 279 -4.13 -23.21 10.21
N ALA A 280 -4.39 -22.00 10.70
CA ALA A 280 -5.65 -21.30 10.49
C ALA A 280 -5.46 -19.78 10.39
N THR A 281 -6.37 -19.12 9.67
CA THR A 281 -6.48 -17.67 9.67
C THR A 281 -7.48 -17.25 10.74
N HIS A 282 -7.12 -16.25 11.54
CA HIS A 282 -7.98 -15.66 12.56
C HIS A 282 -8.21 -14.18 12.25
N ASP A 283 -9.40 -13.70 12.57
CA ASP A 283 -9.74 -12.28 12.48
C ASP A 283 -9.59 -11.63 13.84
N ILE A 284 -8.81 -10.55 13.91
CA ILE A 284 -8.62 -9.74 15.10
C ILE A 284 -9.39 -8.44 14.90
N THR A 285 -10.44 -8.26 15.68
CA THR A 285 -11.23 -7.02 15.68
C THR A 285 -10.78 -6.16 16.84
N VAL A 286 -10.44 -4.91 16.58
CA VAL A 286 -10.10 -3.90 17.58
C VAL A 286 -11.13 -2.79 17.54
N ARG A 287 -11.65 -2.43 18.71
CA ARG A 287 -12.62 -1.37 18.91
C ARG A 287 -12.10 -0.37 19.94
N VAL A 288 -12.44 0.90 19.79
CA VAL A 288 -12.21 1.93 20.82
C VAL A 288 -13.51 2.55 21.31
N GLU A 289 -13.44 3.16 22.49
CA GLU A 289 -14.56 3.88 23.09
C GLU A 289 -14.06 5.01 23.98
N THR A 290 -14.70 6.16 23.88
CA THR A 290 -14.52 7.28 24.82
C THR A 290 -15.87 7.93 25.11
N GLU A 291 -15.96 8.69 26.20
CA GLU A 291 -17.20 9.36 26.58
C GLU A 291 -17.51 10.51 25.63
N GLY A 292 -18.77 10.59 25.19
CA GLY A 292 -19.23 11.66 24.31
C GLY A 292 -18.76 11.52 22.85
N ASP A 293 -18.30 10.33 22.47
CA ASP A 293 -17.94 10.01 21.09
C ASP A 293 -19.08 10.29 20.12
N SER A 294 -18.81 11.10 19.10
CA SER A 294 -19.82 11.64 18.20
C SER A 294 -20.09 10.75 16.97
N ASN A 295 -19.23 9.76 16.71
CA ASN A 295 -19.33 8.91 15.54
C ASN A 295 -18.85 7.47 15.81
N ALA A 296 -19.70 6.65 16.42
CA ALA A 296 -19.33 5.27 16.75
C ALA A 296 -18.99 4.35 15.54
N ASP A 297 -19.34 4.74 14.31
CA ASP A 297 -19.16 3.92 13.11
C ASP A 297 -17.69 3.82 12.66
N ASN A 298 -16.82 4.72 13.11
CA ASN A 298 -15.39 4.72 12.78
C ASN A 298 -14.51 4.09 13.90
N ASN A 299 -15.13 3.53 14.94
CA ASN A 299 -14.44 3.07 16.15
C ASN A 299 -13.87 1.67 16.09
N SER A 300 -13.99 0.96 14.96
CA SER A 300 -13.60 -0.45 14.88
C SER A 300 -12.90 -0.77 13.57
N LEU A 301 -11.90 -1.65 13.65
CA LEU A 301 -11.22 -2.25 12.50
C LEU A 301 -11.02 -3.74 12.74
N THR A 302 -10.93 -4.50 11.66
CA THR A 302 -10.66 -5.94 11.69
C THR A 302 -9.56 -6.26 10.71
N GLU A 303 -8.56 -7.01 11.18
CA GLU A 303 -7.46 -7.50 10.35
C GLU A 303 -7.24 -8.99 10.57
N SER A 304 -6.77 -9.70 9.54
CA SER A 304 -6.57 -11.15 9.59
C SER A 304 -5.10 -11.53 9.81
N ILE A 305 -4.86 -12.59 10.59
CA ILE A 305 -3.53 -13.16 10.82
C ILE A 305 -3.52 -14.67 10.57
N LEU A 306 -2.49 -15.17 9.88
CA LEU A 306 -2.27 -16.60 9.73
C LEU A 306 -1.49 -17.17 10.93
N ILE A 307 -2.09 -18.08 11.69
CA ILE A 307 -1.43 -18.81 12.76
C ILE A 307 -0.91 -20.14 12.24
N TYR A 308 0.36 -20.45 12.52
CA TYR A 308 1.02 -21.69 12.11
C TYR A 308 1.66 -22.45 13.28
N THR A 309 1.72 -23.77 13.17
CA THR A 309 2.11 -24.64 14.29
C THR A 309 3.59 -24.98 14.34
N THR A 310 4.25 -25.01 13.17
CA THR A 310 5.67 -25.37 13.05
C THR A 310 6.35 -24.43 12.07
N PRO A 311 7.44 -23.74 12.45
CA PRO A 311 8.22 -22.97 11.51
C PRO A 311 8.87 -23.94 10.52
N VAL A 312 8.56 -23.81 9.24
CA VAL A 312 9.29 -24.52 8.19
C VAL A 312 10.46 -23.62 7.79
N ALA A 313 11.69 -24.14 7.90
CA ALA A 313 12.86 -23.40 7.44
C ALA A 313 12.71 -23.06 5.96
N ARG A 314 12.68 -21.76 5.64
CA ARG A 314 12.56 -21.28 4.26
C ARG A 314 13.73 -21.80 3.45
N LYS A 315 13.44 -22.28 2.24
CA LYS A 315 14.46 -22.56 1.23
C LYS A 315 14.28 -21.59 0.07
N ALA A 316 15.39 -21.07 -0.44
CA ALA A 316 15.40 -20.32 -1.69
C ALA A 316 15.49 -21.31 -2.87
N LEU A 317 14.71 -21.07 -3.91
CA LEU A 317 14.87 -21.73 -5.20
C LEU A 317 15.85 -20.91 -6.04
N LEU A 318 16.96 -21.52 -6.47
CA LEU A 318 17.90 -20.97 -7.44
C LEU A 318 17.77 -21.78 -8.74
N GLU A 319 17.31 -21.13 -9.80
CA GLU A 319 17.18 -21.72 -11.14
C GLU A 319 18.36 -21.24 -11.99
N GLU A 320 19.27 -22.15 -12.35
CA GLU A 320 20.44 -21.90 -13.21
C GLU A 320 20.09 -22.26 -14.66
N PHE A 321 20.41 -21.39 -15.61
CA PHE A 321 20.22 -21.59 -17.04
C PHE A 321 21.59 -21.81 -17.70
N THR A 322 21.80 -23.02 -18.22
CA THR A 322 23.13 -23.56 -18.53
C THR A 322 23.11 -24.46 -19.78
N GLY A 323 24.25 -25.05 -20.11
CA GLY A 323 24.38 -26.09 -21.13
C GLY A 323 25.81 -26.58 -21.32
N MET A 324 25.99 -27.81 -21.80
CA MET A 324 27.31 -28.45 -21.88
C MET A 324 28.25 -27.77 -22.90
N GLU A 325 27.69 -27.16 -23.94
CA GLU A 325 28.46 -26.44 -24.98
C GLU A 325 28.74 -24.96 -24.61
N CYS A 326 28.30 -24.52 -23.43
CA CYS A 326 28.55 -23.17 -22.94
C CYS A 326 29.95 -23.07 -22.32
N ALA A 327 30.83 -22.29 -22.95
CA ALA A 327 32.21 -22.13 -22.50
C ALA A 327 32.36 -21.59 -21.07
N TYR A 328 31.42 -20.76 -20.62
CA TYR A 328 31.47 -20.09 -19.31
C TYR A 328 30.60 -20.78 -18.24
N CYS A 329 29.81 -21.78 -18.61
CA CYS A 329 28.81 -22.32 -17.68
C CYS A 329 29.40 -23.21 -16.60
N ALA A 330 30.53 -23.88 -16.86
CA ALA A 330 31.24 -24.63 -15.81
C ALA A 330 31.75 -23.69 -14.70
N GLU A 331 32.34 -22.56 -15.10
CA GLU A 331 32.80 -21.52 -14.17
C GLU A 331 31.63 -20.91 -13.39
N ALA A 332 30.49 -20.67 -14.05
CA ALA A 332 29.29 -20.18 -13.38
C ALA A 332 28.72 -21.16 -12.35
N SER A 333 28.69 -22.46 -12.63
CA SER A 333 28.25 -23.46 -11.64
C SER A 333 29.20 -23.48 -10.43
N ASP A 334 30.51 -23.41 -10.63
CA ASP A 334 31.50 -23.32 -9.55
C ASP A 334 31.35 -22.03 -8.74
N HIS A 335 31.04 -20.92 -9.42
CA HIS A 335 30.75 -19.62 -8.81
C HIS A 335 29.53 -19.70 -7.88
N ILE A 336 28.41 -20.29 -8.34
CA ILE A 336 27.22 -20.51 -7.51
C ILE A 336 27.58 -21.33 -6.27
N ASP A 337 28.21 -22.50 -6.44
CA ASP A 337 28.56 -23.37 -5.31
C ASP A 337 29.48 -22.67 -4.29
N THR A 338 30.48 -21.93 -4.77
CA THR A 338 31.42 -21.19 -3.93
C THR A 338 30.71 -20.14 -3.09
N TYR A 339 29.87 -19.30 -3.70
CA TYR A 339 29.23 -18.19 -3.00
C TYR A 339 28.10 -18.65 -2.07
N LEU A 340 27.36 -19.70 -2.40
CA LEU A 340 26.37 -20.28 -1.48
C LEU A 340 27.02 -20.83 -0.21
N LYS A 341 28.20 -21.47 -0.33
CA LYS A 341 28.97 -21.96 0.82
C LYS A 341 29.58 -20.83 1.65
N GLN A 342 30.15 -19.81 0.99
CA GLN A 342 30.70 -18.63 1.68
C GLN A 342 29.63 -17.89 2.48
N SER A 343 28.42 -17.76 1.95
CA SER A 343 27.28 -17.17 2.63
C SER A 343 26.56 -18.13 3.60
N ASN A 344 26.99 -19.38 3.71
CA ASN A 344 26.36 -20.40 4.57
C ASN A 344 24.85 -20.60 4.29
N VAL A 345 24.45 -20.51 3.02
CA VAL A 345 23.06 -20.67 2.55
C VAL A 345 22.86 -21.89 1.65
N ASP A 346 23.91 -22.69 1.42
CA ASP A 346 23.88 -23.88 0.57
C ASP A 346 22.83 -24.91 1.01
N THR A 347 22.70 -25.17 2.31
CA THR A 347 21.68 -26.09 2.86
C THR A 347 20.25 -25.54 2.82
N SER A 348 20.13 -24.22 2.73
CA SER A 348 18.88 -23.45 2.59
C SER A 348 18.56 -23.11 1.13
N THR A 349 19.28 -23.68 0.16
CA THR A 349 19.06 -23.44 -1.28
C THR A 349 18.63 -24.74 -1.97
N VAL A 350 17.64 -24.64 -2.85
CA VAL A 350 17.26 -25.68 -3.81
C VAL A 350 17.71 -25.20 -5.18
N ILE A 351 18.61 -25.94 -5.82
CA ILE A 351 19.15 -25.58 -7.14
C ILE A 351 18.48 -26.43 -8.22
N VAL A 352 18.00 -25.80 -9.28
CA VAL A 352 17.49 -26.45 -10.49
C VAL A 352 18.27 -25.94 -11.69
N ALA A 353 18.91 -26.85 -12.43
CA ALA A 353 19.65 -26.52 -13.65
C ALA A 353 18.80 -26.79 -14.90
N HIS A 354 18.59 -25.75 -15.71
CA HIS A 354 17.88 -25.74 -16.97
C HIS A 354 18.87 -25.75 -18.12
N HIS A 355 18.97 -26.87 -18.82
CA HIS A 355 19.77 -26.96 -20.05
C HIS A 355 18.96 -26.46 -21.25
N VAL A 356 19.42 -25.37 -21.88
CA VAL A 356 18.55 -24.48 -22.67
C VAL A 356 18.96 -24.33 -24.14
N TYR A 357 19.91 -25.12 -24.62
CA TYR A 357 20.38 -25.03 -26.00
C TYR A 357 19.52 -25.83 -27.00
N ARG A 358 19.52 -25.34 -28.25
CA ARG A 358 18.83 -25.93 -29.41
C ARG A 358 19.82 -26.34 -30.51
N GLY A 359 19.35 -27.23 -31.40
CA GLY A 359 20.06 -27.58 -32.63
C GLY A 359 21.43 -28.23 -32.36
N LYS A 360 22.49 -27.74 -32.99
CA LYS A 360 23.84 -28.35 -32.86
C LYS A 360 24.46 -28.22 -31.47
N TYR A 361 23.90 -27.37 -30.60
CA TYR A 361 24.33 -27.20 -29.22
C TYR A 361 23.39 -27.92 -28.23
N TYR A 362 22.37 -28.61 -28.74
CA TYR A 362 21.45 -29.41 -27.93
C TYR A 362 22.21 -30.56 -27.29
N ASP A 363 22.12 -30.66 -25.97
CA ASP A 363 22.88 -31.60 -25.17
C ASP A 363 21.97 -32.66 -24.52
N TYR A 364 22.55 -33.69 -23.87
CA TYR A 364 21.78 -34.80 -23.30
C TYR A 364 20.75 -34.38 -22.23
N TYR A 365 20.98 -33.25 -21.55
CA TYR A 365 20.10 -32.73 -20.49
C TYR A 365 19.16 -31.63 -21.01
N SER A 366 19.41 -31.14 -22.22
CA SER A 366 18.55 -30.18 -22.91
C SER A 366 17.17 -30.79 -23.12
N ASN A 367 16.14 -29.99 -22.90
CA ASN A 367 14.76 -30.39 -23.10
C ASN A 367 13.89 -29.17 -23.45
N GLU A 368 12.88 -29.39 -24.29
CA GLU A 368 12.02 -28.30 -24.78
C GLU A 368 11.32 -27.54 -23.66
N ASN A 369 11.04 -28.16 -22.51
CA ASN A 369 10.43 -27.46 -21.38
C ASN A 369 11.39 -26.42 -20.78
N SER A 370 12.66 -26.76 -20.58
CA SER A 370 13.67 -25.83 -20.08
C SER A 370 13.93 -24.70 -21.07
N ILE A 371 13.88 -25.00 -22.38
CA ILE A 371 14.05 -24.01 -23.44
C ILE A 371 12.82 -23.08 -23.56
N ALA A 372 11.61 -23.63 -23.45
CA ALA A 372 10.38 -22.84 -23.40
C ALA A 372 10.32 -21.98 -22.14
N TYR A 373 10.75 -22.53 -21.00
CA TYR A 373 10.84 -21.85 -19.72
C TYR A 373 11.84 -20.67 -19.77
N SER A 374 13.03 -20.89 -20.35
CA SER A 374 13.98 -19.79 -20.56
C SER A 374 13.46 -18.73 -21.52
N SER A 375 12.65 -19.13 -22.51
CA SER A 375 11.99 -18.19 -23.43
C SER A 375 10.90 -17.37 -22.73
N TYR A 376 10.11 -18.00 -21.84
CA TYR A 376 9.07 -17.32 -21.05
C TYR A 376 9.67 -16.24 -20.15
N PHE A 377 10.80 -16.52 -19.50
CA PHE A 377 11.53 -15.54 -18.69
C PHE A 377 12.48 -14.65 -19.51
N MET A 378 12.35 -14.66 -20.84
CA MET A 378 13.08 -13.77 -21.76
C MET A 378 14.61 -13.82 -21.54
N MET A 379 15.15 -15.01 -21.29
CA MET A 379 16.57 -15.24 -21.12
C MET A 379 17.37 -14.68 -22.29
N LYS A 380 18.45 -13.95 -21.99
CA LYS A 380 19.32 -13.29 -22.97
C LYS A 380 20.53 -14.12 -23.37
N GLY A 381 20.94 -15.07 -22.52
CA GLY A 381 22.05 -15.97 -22.78
C GLY A 381 22.28 -16.95 -21.62
N ALA A 382 23.27 -17.82 -21.76
CA ALA A 382 23.76 -18.65 -20.66
C ALA A 382 25.24 -18.31 -20.40
N PRO A 383 25.72 -18.33 -19.15
CA PRO A 383 25.00 -18.70 -17.94
C PRO A 383 24.14 -17.55 -17.36
N GLN A 384 22.90 -17.84 -16.98
CA GLN A 384 22.06 -16.92 -16.22
C GLN A 384 21.39 -17.64 -15.05
N MET A 385 20.90 -16.90 -14.05
CA MET A 385 20.18 -17.46 -12.90
C MET A 385 18.95 -16.64 -12.52
N MET A 386 17.99 -17.28 -11.86
CA MET A 386 16.90 -16.64 -11.12
C MET A 386 16.85 -17.16 -9.69
N ILE A 387 16.41 -16.33 -8.75
CA ILE A 387 16.18 -16.75 -7.36
C ILE A 387 14.73 -16.43 -6.99
N ASN A 388 13.99 -17.45 -6.52
CA ASN A 388 12.55 -17.40 -6.19
C ASN A 388 11.68 -16.76 -7.29
N ARG A 389 12.14 -16.76 -8.56
CA ARG A 389 11.51 -16.05 -9.69
C ARG A 389 11.14 -14.61 -9.33
N SER A 390 11.93 -14.00 -8.46
CA SER A 390 11.66 -12.72 -7.85
C SER A 390 12.71 -11.73 -8.30
N SER A 391 12.28 -10.48 -8.47
CA SER A 391 13.21 -9.40 -8.79
C SER A 391 13.86 -8.86 -7.52
N PHE A 392 15.16 -8.61 -7.57
CA PHE A 392 15.94 -7.98 -6.50
C PHE A 392 16.07 -6.46 -6.67
N ASP A 393 16.00 -5.99 -7.90
CA ASP A 393 16.06 -4.58 -8.31
C ASP A 393 14.69 -4.02 -8.74
N GLY A 394 13.63 -4.81 -8.59
CA GLY A 394 12.26 -4.50 -9.01
C GLY A 394 12.02 -4.59 -10.52
N GLN A 395 13.04 -4.90 -11.33
CA GLN A 395 12.96 -4.89 -12.80
C GLN A 395 13.49 -6.16 -13.46
N THR A 396 14.57 -6.73 -12.94
CA THR A 396 15.25 -7.88 -13.53
C THR A 396 14.85 -9.15 -12.79
N LEU A 397 14.50 -10.22 -13.52
CA LEU A 397 14.31 -11.56 -12.94
C LEU A 397 15.51 -12.47 -13.19
N MET A 398 16.21 -12.26 -14.31
CA MET A 398 17.31 -13.08 -14.80
C MET A 398 18.66 -12.35 -14.65
N TYR A 399 19.58 -12.92 -13.89
CA TYR A 399 20.88 -12.33 -13.59
C TYR A 399 22.00 -13.11 -14.29
N ASP A 400 23.02 -12.41 -14.78
CA ASP A 400 24.26 -13.06 -15.22
C ASP A 400 24.96 -13.66 -14.01
N VAL A 401 25.24 -14.97 -14.02
CA VAL A 401 25.81 -15.64 -12.86
C VAL A 401 27.16 -15.06 -12.47
N LEU A 402 28.00 -14.72 -13.44
CA LEU A 402 29.37 -14.26 -13.19
C LEU A 402 29.44 -12.78 -12.80
N GLY A 403 28.36 -12.02 -13.03
CA GLY A 403 28.28 -10.61 -12.69
C GLY A 403 27.80 -10.32 -11.26
N TYR A 404 27.32 -11.33 -10.54
CA TYR A 404 26.65 -11.17 -9.24
C TYR A 404 27.18 -12.15 -8.19
N ASN A 405 26.84 -11.92 -6.92
CA ASN A 405 27.11 -12.86 -5.81
C ASN A 405 25.82 -13.64 -5.49
N PRO A 406 25.68 -14.91 -5.93
CA PRO A 406 24.48 -15.70 -5.70
C PRO A 406 24.18 -15.93 -4.21
N GLY A 407 25.21 -16.01 -3.37
CA GLY A 407 25.09 -16.20 -1.92
C GLY A 407 24.34 -15.06 -1.25
N THR A 408 24.75 -13.81 -1.52
CA THR A 408 24.08 -12.62 -1.00
C THR A 408 22.65 -12.49 -1.52
N MET A 409 22.40 -12.82 -2.79
CA MET A 409 21.04 -12.76 -3.34
C MET A 409 20.11 -13.80 -2.71
N VAL A 410 20.61 -15.02 -2.45
CA VAL A 410 19.86 -16.03 -1.72
C VAL A 410 19.59 -15.60 -0.27
N GLU A 411 20.58 -15.01 0.41
CA GLU A 411 20.40 -14.50 1.78
C GLU A 411 19.28 -13.44 1.84
N ILE A 412 19.25 -12.51 0.89
CA ILE A 412 18.15 -11.55 0.75
C ILE A 412 16.82 -12.29 0.53
N ALA A 413 16.80 -13.30 -0.34
CA ALA A 413 15.59 -14.05 -0.64
C ALA A 413 15.06 -14.86 0.55
N LEU A 414 15.94 -15.34 1.44
CA LEU A 414 15.59 -16.04 2.67
C LEU A 414 15.03 -15.09 3.74
N ASN A 415 15.48 -13.83 3.73
CA ASN A 415 15.07 -12.81 4.70
C ASN A 415 13.89 -11.94 4.26
N ARG A 416 13.43 -12.08 3.01
CA ARG A 416 12.16 -11.46 2.58
C ARG A 416 10.99 -12.06 3.33
N ASP A 417 9.92 -11.30 3.50
CA ASP A 417 8.69 -11.82 4.08
C ASP A 417 8.11 -12.95 3.22
N CYS A 418 7.37 -13.83 3.88
CA CYS A 418 6.65 -14.94 3.27
C CYS A 418 5.44 -14.38 2.47
N PHE A 419 5.66 -14.00 1.21
CA PHE A 419 4.56 -13.77 0.28
C PHE A 419 4.48 -14.96 -0.66
N THR A 420 3.52 -15.85 -0.39
CA THR A 420 2.92 -16.67 -1.44
C THR A 420 1.42 -16.49 -1.32
N ALA A 421 0.90 -15.42 -1.91
CA ALA A 421 -0.43 -15.52 -2.48
C ALA A 421 -0.31 -16.51 -3.64
N LEU A 422 -0.54 -17.79 -3.35
CA LEU A 422 -1.00 -18.71 -4.38
C LEU A 422 -2.42 -18.25 -4.71
N SER A 423 -2.53 -17.24 -5.57
CA SER A 423 -3.73 -17.07 -6.38
C SER A 423 -3.81 -18.31 -7.25
N ILE A 424 -4.70 -19.23 -6.87
CA ILE A 424 -5.17 -20.31 -7.73
C ILE A 424 -6.42 -19.80 -8.44
#